data_AF-A0A896YUF4-F1
#
_entry.id   AF-A0A896YUF4-F1
#
_cell.length_a   1.000
_cell.length_b   1.000
_cell.length_c   1.000
_cell.angle_alpha   90.00
_cell.angle_beta   90.00
_cell.angle_gamma   90.00
#
_symmetry.space_group_name_H-M   'P 1'
#
loop_
_entity.id
_entity.type
_entity.pdbx_description
1 polymer ?
#
loop_
_entity_poly.entity_id
_entity_poly.type
_entity_poly.pdbx_seq_one_letter_code
_entity_poly.pdbx_strand_id
1 'polypeptide(L)'
;MKISLIFDNIINYLKSSASGLLDFILNIFKPVAVEGYLDNLLGQQLLIHFLLLIVVISLIVLFIVYFCTIFMLKNKEFILKKFNNKFILLYLNYQVFLAKLTTVILPLLMLLGLIELLIMLHFLITHPIPIEQLPIDLHTYLKKR
;
A
#
# COMPACT_ATOMS: atom_id res chain seq x y z
N MET A 1 24.99 29.72 30.85
CA MET A 1 25.76 29.79 29.59
C MET A 1 26.03 28.41 28.95
N LYS A 2 26.42 27.35 29.69
CA LYS A 2 26.59 26.00 29.11
C LYS A 2 25.30 25.30 28.66
N ILE A 3 24.17 25.56 29.33
CA ILE A 3 22.87 24.91 29.03
C ILE A 3 22.26 25.43 27.72
N SER A 4 22.37 26.73 27.41
CA SER A 4 21.85 27.26 26.14
C SER A 4 22.64 26.72 24.95
N LEU A 5 23.98 26.61 25.08
CA LEU A 5 24.86 26.03 24.07
C LEU A 5 24.53 24.56 23.73
N ILE A 6 24.12 23.77 24.72
CA ILE A 6 23.67 22.38 24.50
C ILE A 6 22.33 22.37 23.77
N PHE A 7 21.41 23.28 24.14
CA PHE A 7 20.10 23.39 23.50
C PHE A 7 20.22 23.84 22.03
N ASP A 8 21.09 24.81 21.76
CA ASP A 8 21.37 25.31 20.41
C ASP A 8 22.01 24.20 19.54
N ASN A 9 22.89 23.38 20.11
CA ASN A 9 23.45 22.22 19.42
C ASN A 9 22.42 21.12 19.12
N ILE A 10 21.50 20.85 20.05
CA ILE A 10 20.40 19.89 19.83
C ILE A 10 19.46 20.40 18.72
N ILE A 11 19.12 21.69 18.74
CA ILE A 11 18.28 22.32 17.71
C ILE A 11 18.97 22.28 16.35
N ASN A 12 20.27 22.56 16.28
CA ASN A 12 21.03 22.50 15.04
C ASN A 12 21.19 21.07 14.51
N TYR A 13 21.35 20.08 15.39
CA TYR A 13 21.38 18.66 15.01
C TYR A 13 20.01 18.20 14.49
N LEU A 14 18.92 18.59 15.15
CA LEU A 14 17.55 18.32 14.69
C LEU A 14 17.26 18.97 13.34
N LYS A 15 17.71 20.22 13.13
CA LYS A 15 17.60 20.90 11.83
C LYS A 15 18.38 20.18 10.73
N SER A 16 19.63 19.78 11.01
CA SER A 16 20.48 19.05 10.08
C SER A 16 19.94 17.67 9.73
N SER A 17 19.42 16.94 10.72
CA SER A 17 18.77 15.64 10.51
C SER A 17 17.45 15.78 9.75
N ALA A 18 16.64 16.80 10.06
CA ALA A 18 15.41 17.09 9.33
C ALA A 18 15.69 17.50 7.88
N SER A 19 16.73 18.30 7.61
CA SER A 19 17.14 18.61 6.24
C SER A 19 17.60 17.37 5.48
N GLY A 20 18.38 16.47 6.12
CA GLY A 20 18.80 15.21 5.51
C GLY A 20 17.62 14.27 5.16
N LEU A 21 16.61 14.18 6.04
CA LEU A 21 15.38 13.43 5.74
C LEU A 21 14.58 14.06 4.61
N LEU A 22 14.47 15.39 4.58
CA LEU A 22 13.79 16.12 3.51
C LEU A 22 14.49 15.89 2.16
N ASP A 23 15.81 16.02 2.11
CA ASP A 23 16.60 15.79 0.90
C ASP A 23 16.46 14.34 0.41
N PHE A 24 16.40 13.37 1.33
CA PHE A 24 16.15 11.98 0.99
C PHE A 24 14.75 11.77 0.38
N ILE A 25 13.71 12.33 1.00
CA ILE A 25 12.33 12.27 0.49
C ILE A 25 12.24 12.94 -0.87
N LEU A 26 12.80 14.14 -1.02
CA LEU A 26 12.81 14.89 -2.28
C LEU A 26 13.54 14.15 -3.41
N ASN A 27 14.62 13.42 -3.07
CA ASN A 27 15.34 12.60 -4.05
C ASN A 27 14.54 11.36 -4.47
N ILE A 28 13.79 10.72 -3.55
CA ILE A 28 12.92 9.59 -3.88
C ILE A 28 11.78 10.05 -4.78
N PHE A 29 11.08 11.11 -4.42
CA PHE A 29 9.90 11.58 -5.15
C PHE A 29 10.22 12.56 -6.27
N LYS A 30 11.49 12.60 -6.73
CA LYS A 30 11.91 13.49 -7.80
C LYS A 30 11.17 13.13 -9.09
N PRO A 31 10.50 14.08 -9.76
CA PRO A 31 9.81 13.80 -11.01
C PRO A 31 10.81 13.42 -12.10
N VAL A 32 10.45 12.40 -12.87
CA VAL A 32 11.18 11.89 -14.03
C VAL A 32 10.35 12.24 -15.26
N ALA A 33 11.02 12.83 -16.26
CA ALA A 33 10.38 13.14 -17.52
C ALA A 33 9.94 11.86 -18.25
N VAL A 34 8.68 11.85 -18.66
CA VAL A 34 8.05 10.79 -19.47
C VAL A 34 8.22 11.07 -20.96
N GLU A 35 8.38 10.01 -21.75
CA GLU A 35 8.48 10.05 -23.21
C GLU A 35 7.42 9.15 -23.82
N GLY A 36 6.78 9.63 -24.89
CA GLY A 36 5.79 8.84 -25.63
C GLY A 36 4.66 9.69 -26.18
N TYR A 37 3.75 9.01 -26.90
CA TYR A 37 2.52 9.64 -27.34
C TYR A 37 1.59 9.90 -26.15
N LEU A 38 1.00 11.08 -26.15
CA LEU A 38 0.18 11.56 -25.05
C LEU A 38 -1.03 10.67 -24.77
N ASP A 39 -1.72 10.21 -25.81
CA ASP A 39 -2.82 9.24 -25.72
C ASP A 39 -2.42 7.95 -24.97
N ASN A 40 -1.26 7.39 -25.29
CA ASN A 40 -0.72 6.19 -24.67
C ASN A 40 -0.35 6.44 -23.19
N LEU A 41 0.27 7.58 -22.89
CA LEU A 41 0.64 7.94 -21.52
C LEU A 41 -0.61 8.14 -20.64
N LEU A 42 -1.64 8.82 -21.16
CA LEU A 42 -2.92 8.97 -20.47
C LEU A 42 -3.62 7.62 -20.27
N GLY A 43 -3.61 6.75 -21.28
CA GLY A 43 -4.14 5.39 -21.17
C GLY A 43 -3.43 4.55 -20.11
N GLN A 44 -2.11 4.61 -20.05
CA GLN A 44 -1.30 3.95 -19.02
C GLN A 44 -1.61 4.49 -17.63
N GLN A 45 -1.67 5.81 -17.47
CA GLN A 45 -1.98 6.44 -16.18
C GLN A 45 -3.39 6.04 -15.72
N LEU A 46 -4.39 6.04 -16.60
CA LEU A 46 -5.74 5.60 -16.28
C LEU A 46 -5.78 4.14 -15.83
N LEU A 47 -5.07 3.26 -16.54
CA LEU A 47 -4.95 1.84 -16.18
C LEU A 47 -4.35 1.67 -14.78
N ILE A 48 -3.30 2.43 -14.46
CA ILE A 48 -2.66 2.41 -13.14
C ILE A 48 -3.64 2.87 -12.05
N HIS A 49 -4.42 3.93 -12.28
CA HIS A 49 -5.46 4.35 -11.32
C HIS A 49 -6.52 3.26 -11.11
N PHE A 50 -6.95 2.58 -12.17
CA PHE A 50 -7.92 1.51 -12.09
C PHE A 50 -7.39 0.30 -11.32
N LEU A 51 -6.15 -0.11 -11.59
CA LEU A 51 -5.46 -1.16 -10.83
C LEU A 51 -5.31 -0.77 -9.35
N LEU A 52 -4.91 0.48 -9.07
CA LEU A 52 -4.79 0.98 -7.69
C LEU A 52 -6.12 0.87 -6.95
N LEU A 53 -7.23 1.25 -7.59
CA LEU A 53 -8.57 1.11 -7.04
C LEU A 53 -8.91 -0.35 -6.71
N ILE A 54 -8.62 -1.27 -7.63
CA ILE A 54 -8.83 -2.71 -7.41
C ILE A 54 -8.02 -3.20 -6.21
N VAL A 55 -6.73 -2.87 -6.15
CA VAL A 55 -5.84 -3.28 -5.04
C VAL A 55 -6.36 -2.76 -3.70
N VAL A 56 -6.81 -1.51 -3.64
CA VAL A 56 -7.41 -0.92 -2.42
C VAL A 56 -8.66 -1.68 -2.00
N ILE A 57 -9.59 -1.94 -2.92
CA ILE A 57 -10.83 -2.69 -2.62
C ILE A 57 -10.47 -4.10 -2.16
N SER A 58 -9.55 -4.78 -2.85
CA SER A 58 -9.09 -6.12 -2.49
C SER A 58 -8.47 -6.14 -1.09
N LEU A 59 -7.61 -5.17 -0.72
CA LEU A 59 -7.03 -5.07 0.61
C LEU A 59 -8.09 -4.88 1.70
N ILE A 60 -9.11 -4.06 1.45
CA ILE A 60 -10.24 -3.87 2.39
C ILE A 60 -10.99 -5.19 2.59
N VAL A 61 -11.28 -5.91 1.50
CA VAL A 61 -11.96 -7.21 1.57
C VAL A 61 -11.11 -8.23 2.33
N LEU A 62 -9.80 -8.33 2.03
CA LEU A 62 -8.88 -9.21 2.75
C LEU A 62 -8.83 -8.90 4.25
N PHE A 63 -8.84 -7.61 4.60
CA PHE A 63 -8.83 -7.17 5.98
C PHE A 63 -10.09 -7.59 6.74
N ILE A 64 -11.27 -7.47 6.11
CA ILE A 64 -12.55 -7.94 6.67
C ILE A 64 -12.50 -9.46 6.88
N VAL A 65 -12.07 -10.21 5.86
CA VAL A 65 -11.94 -11.69 5.94
C VAL A 65 -10.98 -12.09 7.06
N TYR A 66 -9.86 -11.40 7.20
CA TYR A 66 -8.90 -11.63 8.27
C TYR A 66 -9.53 -11.41 9.65
N PHE A 67 -10.28 -10.31 9.83
CA PHE A 67 -10.97 -10.02 11.09
C PHE A 67 -12.02 -11.09 11.43
N CYS A 68 -12.83 -11.50 10.46
CA CYS A 68 -13.79 -12.60 10.63
C CYS A 68 -13.10 -13.91 11.03
N THR A 69 -11.96 -14.22 10.41
CA THR A 69 -11.17 -15.42 10.72
C THR A 69 -10.65 -15.39 12.16
N ILE A 70 -10.09 -14.26 12.60
CA ILE A 70 -9.62 -14.07 13.98
C ILE A 70 -10.78 -14.18 14.98
N PHE A 71 -11.93 -13.58 14.67
CA PHE A 71 -13.12 -13.66 15.50
C PHE A 71 -13.62 -15.10 15.66
N MET A 72 -13.68 -15.87 14.57
CA MET A 72 -14.04 -17.30 14.62
C MET A 72 -13.03 -18.10 15.44
N LEU A 73 -11.73 -17.83 15.30
CA LEU A 73 -10.70 -18.58 16.00
C LEU A 73 -10.74 -18.37 17.51
N LYS A 74 -11.04 -17.13 17.95
CA LYS A 74 -11.22 -16.78 19.37
C LYS A 74 -12.46 -17.45 19.97
N ASN A 75 -13.55 -17.55 19.21
CA ASN A 75 -14.81 -18.13 19.68
C ASN A 75 -14.98 -19.63 19.35
N LYS A 76 -13.92 -20.31 18.90
CA LYS A 76 -13.99 -21.70 18.43
C LYS A 76 -14.62 -22.67 19.44
N GLU A 77 -14.37 -22.50 20.73
CA GLU A 77 -14.86 -23.40 21.78
C GLU A 77 -16.37 -23.31 21.95
N PHE A 78 -16.92 -22.09 21.81
CA PHE A 78 -18.36 -21.87 21.83
C PHE A 78 -19.03 -22.54 20.62
N ILE A 79 -18.40 -22.48 19.44
CA ILE A 79 -18.92 -23.08 18.22
C ILE A 79 -18.89 -24.62 18.32
N LEU A 80 -17.76 -25.19 18.76
CA LEU A 80 -17.59 -26.64 18.87
C LEU A 80 -18.57 -27.27 19.88
N LYS A 81 -18.85 -26.61 21.01
CA LYS A 81 -19.77 -27.11 22.04
C LYS A 81 -21.24 -27.19 21.59
N LYS A 82 -21.62 -26.52 20.51
CA LYS A 82 -23.01 -26.54 20.00
C LYS A 82 -23.35 -27.80 19.19
N PHE A 83 -22.37 -28.57 18.74
CA PHE A 83 -22.60 -29.70 17.84
C PHE A 83 -22.23 -31.01 18.51
N ASN A 84 -23.15 -31.97 18.51
CA ASN A 84 -22.93 -33.32 19.04
C ASN A 84 -22.56 -34.34 17.93
N ASN A 85 -22.72 -33.97 16.66
CA ASN A 85 -22.46 -34.88 15.54
C ASN A 85 -20.95 -34.99 15.26
N LYS A 86 -20.42 -36.21 15.29
CA LYS A 86 -18.99 -36.52 15.07
C LYS A 86 -18.44 -35.99 13.74
N PHE A 87 -19.21 -36.05 12.65
CA PHE A 87 -18.78 -35.58 11.34
C PHE A 87 -18.70 -34.05 11.27
N ILE A 88 -19.68 -33.36 11.86
CA ILE A 88 -19.67 -31.89 11.95
C ILE A 88 -18.49 -31.43 12.80
N LEU A 89 -18.21 -32.11 13.90
CA LEU A 89 -17.11 -31.78 14.78
C LEU A 89 -15.74 -31.97 14.09
N LEU A 90 -15.58 -33.03 13.29
CA LEU A 90 -14.38 -33.25 12.48
C LEU A 90 -14.19 -32.14 11.44
N TYR A 91 -15.26 -31.75 10.73
CA TYR A 91 -15.23 -30.64 9.78
C TYR A 91 -14.85 -29.31 10.45
N LEU A 92 -15.45 -28.99 11.60
CA LEU A 92 -15.13 -27.77 12.34
C LEU A 92 -13.68 -27.75 12.84
N ASN A 93 -13.15 -28.89 13.29
CA ASN A 93 -11.74 -29.00 13.69
C ASN A 93 -10.79 -28.77 12.50
N TYR A 94 -11.12 -29.31 11.33
CA TYR A 94 -10.39 -29.04 10.10
C TYR A 94 -10.45 -27.55 9.71
N GLN A 95 -11.62 -26.92 9.80
CA GLN A 95 -11.77 -25.50 9.52
C GLN A 95 -11.00 -24.62 10.50
N VAL A 96 -10.95 -24.97 11.79
CA VAL A 96 -10.11 -24.28 12.78
C VAL A 96 -8.61 -24.42 12.45
N PHE A 97 -8.18 -25.58 11.97
CA PHE A 97 -6.81 -25.77 11.50
C PHE A 97 -6.49 -24.90 10.29
N LEU A 98 -7.36 -24.89 9.27
CA LEU A 98 -7.22 -24.01 8.11
C LEU A 98 -7.21 -22.52 8.51
N ALA A 99 -8.08 -22.13 9.44
CA ALA A 99 -8.14 -20.76 9.94
C ALA A 99 -6.82 -20.34 10.62
N LYS A 100 -6.16 -21.22 11.37
CA LYS A 100 -4.83 -20.95 11.96
C LYS A 100 -3.75 -20.72 10.89
N LEU A 101 -3.77 -21.53 9.82
CA LEU A 101 -2.85 -21.35 8.70
C LEU A 101 -3.15 -20.04 7.97
N THR A 102 -4.42 -19.76 7.75
CA THR A 102 -4.92 -18.54 7.10
C THR A 102 -4.56 -17.28 7.89
N THR A 103 -4.52 -17.34 9.23
CA THR A 103 -4.09 -16.20 10.06
C THR A 103 -2.63 -15.79 9.85
N VAL A 104 -1.78 -16.65 9.27
CA VAL A 104 -0.41 -16.30 8.89
C VAL A 104 -0.34 -15.83 7.43
N ILE A 105 -1.05 -16.52 6.53
CA ILE A 105 -1.02 -16.23 5.09
C ILE A 105 -1.68 -14.88 4.76
N LEU A 106 -2.84 -14.57 5.37
CA LEU A 106 -3.56 -13.33 5.07
C LEU A 106 -2.74 -12.07 5.39
N PRO A 107 -2.10 -11.93 6.57
CA PRO A 107 -1.22 -10.79 6.83
C PRO A 107 -0.07 -10.66 5.84
N LEU A 108 0.53 -11.77 5.43
CA LEU A 108 1.60 -11.77 4.43
C LEU A 108 1.09 -11.24 3.07
N LEU A 109 -0.09 -11.71 2.64
CA LEU A 109 -0.70 -11.27 1.39
C LEU A 109 -1.12 -9.79 1.45
N MET A 110 -1.63 -9.33 2.59
CA MET A 110 -1.93 -7.91 2.82
C MET A 110 -0.65 -7.06 2.78
N LEU A 111 0.46 -7.52 3.36
CA LEU A 111 1.75 -6.84 3.29
C LEU A 111 2.21 -6.68 1.83
N LEU A 112 2.11 -7.74 1.04
CA LEU A 112 2.48 -7.71 -0.38
C LEU A 112 1.61 -6.71 -1.15
N GLY A 113 0.29 -6.71 -0.95
CA GLY A 113 -0.60 -5.73 -1.59
C GLY A 113 -0.34 -4.29 -1.15
N LEU A 114 0.08 -4.05 0.10
CA LEU A 114 0.50 -2.72 0.56
C LEU A 114 1.79 -2.25 -0.13
N ILE A 115 2.75 -3.15 -0.35
CA ILE A 115 3.97 -2.85 -1.11
C ILE A 115 3.63 -2.49 -2.56
N GLU A 116 2.75 -3.26 -3.20
CA GLU A 116 2.27 -2.94 -4.56
C GLU A 116 1.61 -1.56 -4.62
N LEU A 117 0.76 -1.23 -3.65
CA LEU A 117 0.12 0.09 -3.55
C LEU A 117 1.18 1.21 -3.45
N LEU A 118 2.20 1.03 -2.62
CA LEU A 118 3.30 1.99 -2.49
C LEU A 118 4.06 2.17 -3.81
N ILE A 119 4.35 1.09 -4.53
CA ILE A 119 5.05 1.13 -5.82
C ILE A 119 4.22 1.89 -6.86
N MET A 120 2.93 1.58 -6.97
CA MET A 120 2.04 2.23 -7.94
C MET A 120 1.84 3.71 -7.62
N LEU A 121 1.70 4.06 -6.33
CA LEU A 121 1.59 5.45 -5.90
C LEU A 121 2.89 6.23 -6.16
N HIS A 122 4.04 5.62 -5.87
CA HIS A 122 5.33 6.19 -6.17
C HIS A 122 5.51 6.45 -7.67
N PHE A 123 5.08 5.52 -8.53
CA PHE A 123 5.09 5.70 -9.97
C PHE A 123 4.26 6.92 -10.39
N LEU A 124 3.03 7.05 -9.86
CA LEU A 124 2.15 8.19 -10.16
C LEU A 124 2.74 9.55 -9.76
N ILE A 125 3.46 9.61 -8.63
CA ILE A 125 4.09 10.84 -8.16
C ILE A 125 5.32 11.19 -9.01
N THR A 126 6.13 10.19 -9.34
CA THR A 126 7.40 10.38 -10.07
C THR A 126 7.21 10.60 -11.56
N HIS A 127 6.10 10.17 -12.15
CA HIS A 127 5.85 10.30 -13.59
C HIS A 127 4.63 11.20 -13.87
N PRO A 128 4.67 12.51 -13.51
CA PRO A 128 3.56 13.41 -13.75
C PRO A 128 3.40 13.69 -15.26
N ILE A 129 2.18 13.54 -15.78
CA ILE A 129 1.83 13.99 -17.13
C ILE A 129 1.49 15.49 -17.05
N PRO A 130 2.09 16.36 -17.88
CA PRO A 130 1.79 17.78 -17.88
C PRO A 130 0.42 18.07 -18.53
N ILE A 131 -0.66 17.93 -17.76
CA ILE A 131 -2.05 18.10 -18.21
C ILE A 131 -2.32 19.55 -18.67
N GLU A 132 -1.61 20.52 -18.09
CA GLU A 132 -1.79 21.95 -18.39
C GLU A 132 -1.17 22.37 -19.73
N GLN A 133 -0.27 21.55 -20.28
CA GLN A 133 0.39 21.81 -21.56
C GLN A 133 -0.24 21.02 -22.72
N LEU A 134 -1.39 20.38 -22.49
CA LEU A 134 -2.02 19.53 -23.48
C LEU A 134 -2.53 20.39 -24.66
N PRO A 135 -2.00 20.21 -25.88
CA PRO A 135 -2.67 20.71 -27.06
C PRO A 135 -4.01 19.98 -27.23
N ILE A 136 -4.92 20.55 -28.02
CA ILE A 136 -6.22 19.94 -28.35
C ILE A 136 -6.03 18.57 -29.06
N ASP A 137 -4.85 18.34 -29.65
CA ASP A 137 -4.49 17.10 -30.34
C ASP A 137 -3.79 16.07 -29.41
N LEU A 138 -4.49 14.95 -29.19
CA LEU A 138 -4.06 13.81 -28.39
C LEU A 138 -2.89 13.02 -28.98
N HIS A 139 -2.56 13.20 -30.27
CA HIS A 139 -1.46 12.49 -30.94
C HIS A 139 -0.10 13.19 -30.81
N THR A 140 -0.01 14.17 -29.92
CA THR A 140 1.23 14.91 -29.68
C THR A 140 2.26 14.00 -28.99
N TYR A 141 3.46 13.92 -29.56
CA TYR A 141 4.58 13.19 -28.97
C TYR A 141 5.30 14.05 -27.93
N LEU A 142 5.37 13.57 -26.69
CA LEU A 142 6.17 14.19 -25.64
C LEU A 142 7.60 13.67 -25.70
N LYS A 143 8.55 14.59 -25.92
CA LYS A 143 9.99 14.30 -25.90
C LYS A 143 10.61 14.86 -24.63
N LYS A 144 11.41 14.04 -23.95
CA LYS A 144 12.21 14.44 -22.80
C LYS A 144 13.17 15.56 -23.18
N ARG A 145 13.16 16.62 -22.37
CA ARG A 145 14.16 17.69 -22.44
C ARG A 145 15.37 17.35 -21.58
#